data_AF-A0A645ISR6-F1
#
_entry.id   AF-A0A645ISR6-F1
#
_cell.length_a   1.000
_cell.length_b   1.000
_cell.length_c   1.000
_cell.angle_alpha   90.00
_cell.angle_beta   90.00
_cell.angle_gamma   90.00
#
_symmetry.space_group_name_H-M   'P 1'
#
loop_
_entity.id
_entity.type
_entity.pdbx_description
1 polymer ?
#
loop_
_entity_poly.entity_id
_entity_poly.type
_entity_poly.pdbx_seq_one_letter_code
_entity_poly.pdbx_strand_id
1 'polypeptide(L)'
;MRFQVPQVGLELAQIGDILLIAGSEEALKPFRITQATFLVDSLDEFRAFLEERGAEIIRRPAKVPTGWNMTVKHPDGSVIEYVEHSEPSKKQIGEQTSKVKEHPRILEKLERPDA
;
A
#
# COMPACT_ATOMS: atom_id res chain seq x y z
N MET A 1 10.43 -10.98 -4.72
CA MET A 1 11.25 -9.89 -5.30
C MET A 1 11.78 -9.02 -4.17
N ARG A 2 13.04 -8.55 -4.22
CA ARG A 2 13.63 -7.68 -3.18
C ARG A 2 14.27 -6.47 -3.84
N PHE A 3 14.06 -5.27 -3.29
CA PHE A 3 14.65 -4.04 -3.81
C PHE A 3 14.77 -2.97 -2.73
N GLN A 4 15.73 -2.06 -2.92
CA GLN A 4 15.94 -0.93 -2.01
C GLN A 4 15.17 0.30 -2.48
N VAL A 5 14.73 1.11 -1.53
CA VAL A 5 14.13 2.43 -1.75
C VAL A 5 14.99 3.47 -1.03
N PRO A 6 16.17 3.82 -1.59
CA PRO A 6 17.17 4.64 -0.90
C PRO A 6 16.67 6.01 -0.49
N GLN A 7 15.68 6.56 -1.22
CA GLN A 7 15.11 7.89 -0.98
C GLN A 7 14.43 8.01 0.39
N VAL A 8 13.96 6.88 0.93
CA VAL A 8 13.30 6.81 2.25
C VAL A 8 14.05 5.90 3.22
N GLY A 9 15.24 5.42 2.85
CA GLY A 9 16.05 4.53 3.69
C GLY A 9 15.39 3.19 3.98
N LEU A 10 14.57 2.68 3.05
CA LEU A 10 13.83 1.44 3.21
C LEU A 10 14.34 0.34 2.29
N GLU A 11 14.05 -0.89 2.68
CA GLU A 11 14.19 -2.10 1.89
C GLU A 11 12.88 -2.86 1.87
N LEU A 12 12.50 -3.31 0.67
CA LEU A 12 11.24 -3.99 0.43
C LEU A 12 11.48 -5.42 -0.05
N ALA A 13 10.65 -6.34 0.44
CA ALA A 13 10.59 -7.70 -0.08
C ALA A 13 9.14 -8.15 -0.28
N GLN A 14 8.81 -8.58 -1.49
CA GLN A 14 7.51 -9.17 -1.82
C GLN A 14 7.61 -10.70 -1.84
N ILE A 15 6.71 -11.36 -1.12
CA ILE A 15 6.54 -12.81 -1.03
C ILE A 15 5.06 -13.12 -1.28
N GLY A 16 4.70 -13.56 -2.49
CA GLY A 16 3.30 -13.67 -2.88
C GLY A 16 2.57 -12.33 -2.72
N ASP A 17 1.50 -12.33 -1.91
CA ASP A 17 0.65 -11.17 -1.64
C ASP A 17 1.09 -10.37 -0.39
N ILE A 18 2.28 -10.68 0.15
CA ILE A 18 2.84 -10.04 1.34
C ILE A 18 3.98 -9.11 0.95
N LEU A 19 3.95 -7.87 1.46
CA LEU A 19 5.04 -6.90 1.36
C LEU A 19 5.68 -6.67 2.74
N LEU A 20 6.97 -6.98 2.86
CA LEU A 20 7.80 -6.71 4.03
C LEU A 20 8.55 -5.39 3.84
N ILE A 21 8.54 -4.53 4.86
CA ILE A 21 9.22 -3.22 4.88
C ILE A 21 10.27 -3.24 6.00
N ALA A 22 11.54 -3.05 5.66
CA ALA A 22 12.65 -2.95 6.59
C ALA A 22 13.37 -1.60 6.47
N GLY A 23 13.98 -1.12 7.55
CA GLY A 23 14.68 0.17 7.60
C GLY A 23 15.20 0.50 9.00
N SER A 24 15.82 1.67 9.17
CA SER A 24 16.22 2.16 10.50
C SER A 24 14.99 2.52 11.35
N GLU A 25 15.18 2.70 12.66
CA GLU A 25 14.10 3.10 13.57
C GLU A 25 13.39 4.39 13.12
N GLU A 26 14.16 5.35 12.59
CA GLU A 26 13.72 6.65 12.10
C GLU A 26 13.01 6.52 10.75
N ALA A 27 13.58 5.72 9.83
CA ALA A 27 13.01 5.48 8.50
C ALA A 27 11.68 4.72 8.60
N LEU A 28 11.58 3.78 9.55
CA LEU A 28 10.34 3.05 9.82
C LEU A 28 9.35 3.87 10.64
N LYS A 29 9.73 4.99 11.28
CA LYS A 29 8.85 5.76 12.16
C LYS A 29 7.49 6.14 11.55
N PRO A 30 7.38 6.52 10.26
CA PRO A 30 6.10 6.76 9.59
C PRO A 30 5.28 5.47 9.35
N PHE A 31 5.97 4.33 9.25
CA PHE A 31 5.41 3.01 8.93
C PHE A 31 5.27 2.12 10.18
N ARG A 32 5.72 2.58 11.35
CA ARG A 32 5.83 1.77 12.58
C ARG A 32 4.53 1.19 13.09
N ILE A 33 3.41 1.81 12.72
CA ILE A 33 2.10 1.27 13.07
C ILE A 33 1.77 0.09 12.15
N THR A 34 2.29 -0.03 10.93
CA THR A 34 1.90 -1.10 9.98
C THR A 34 3.11 -1.94 9.59
N GLN A 35 3.17 -3.17 10.07
CA GLN A 35 4.28 -4.11 9.84
C GLN A 35 4.20 -4.83 8.49
N ALA A 36 2.99 -5.00 7.96
CA ALA A 36 2.75 -5.52 6.62
C ALA A 36 1.42 -5.01 6.06
N THR A 37 1.30 -5.08 4.74
CA THR A 37 0.05 -4.80 4.01
C THR A 37 -0.39 -6.05 3.26
N PHE A 38 -1.63 -6.48 3.48
CA PHE A 38 -2.26 -7.61 2.79
C PHE A 38 -3.32 -7.10 1.82
N LEU A 39 -3.20 -7.51 0.56
CA LEU A 39 -4.26 -7.35 -0.42
C LEU A 39 -5.30 -8.46 -0.21
N VAL A 40 -6.55 -8.09 -0.03
CA VAL A 40 -7.67 -9.01 0.15
C VAL A 40 -8.76 -8.76 -0.87
N ASP A 41 -9.58 -9.78 -1.07
CA ASP A 41 -10.76 -9.77 -1.92
C ASP A 41 -11.96 -9.08 -1.26
N SER A 42 -12.10 -9.19 0.06
CA SER A 42 -13.16 -8.53 0.83
C SER A 42 -12.71 -8.06 2.21
N LEU A 43 -12.68 -6.74 2.42
CA LEU A 43 -12.38 -6.15 3.73
C LEU A 43 -13.44 -6.49 4.77
N ASP A 44 -14.71 -6.58 4.38
CA ASP A 44 -15.80 -6.87 5.31
C ASP A 44 -15.72 -8.30 5.85
N GLU A 45 -15.38 -9.29 5.01
CA GLU A 45 -15.21 -10.68 5.43
C GLU A 45 -14.00 -10.83 6.36
N PHE A 46 -12.86 -10.24 5.99
CA PHE A 46 -11.67 -10.26 6.83
C PHE A 46 -11.90 -9.54 8.15
N ARG A 47 -12.59 -8.41 8.15
CA ARG A 47 -12.93 -7.69 9.39
C ARG A 47 -13.73 -8.57 10.34
N ALA A 48 -14.81 -9.19 9.85
CA ALA A 48 -15.65 -10.06 10.68
C ALA A 48 -14.85 -11.24 11.25
N PHE A 49 -14.06 -11.91 10.41
CA PHE A 49 -13.20 -13.01 10.82
C PHE A 49 -12.15 -12.60 11.87
N LEU A 50 -11.51 -11.45 11.69
CA LEU A 50 -10.47 -10.94 12.59
C LEU A 50 -11.05 -10.49 13.94
N GLU A 51 -12.20 -9.80 13.94
CA GLU A 51 -12.91 -9.41 15.16
C GLU A 51 -13.32 -10.66 15.97
N GLU A 52 -13.82 -11.72 15.32
CA GLU A 52 -14.15 -13.00 15.98
C GLU A 52 -12.92 -13.67 16.64
N ARG A 53 -11.74 -13.49 16.04
CA ARG A 53 -10.46 -14.04 16.54
C ARG A 53 -9.74 -13.13 17.56
N GLY A 54 -10.40 -12.07 18.02
CA GLY A 54 -9.88 -11.18 19.05
C GLY A 54 -8.86 -10.16 18.55
N ALA A 55 -8.84 -9.88 17.24
CA ALA A 55 -8.06 -8.78 16.70
C ALA A 55 -8.75 -7.42 16.97
N GLU A 56 -7.97 -6.36 17.13
CA GLU A 56 -8.44 -5.01 17.39
C GLU A 56 -8.36 -4.17 16.11
N ILE A 57 -9.48 -3.57 15.68
CA ILE A 57 -9.50 -2.66 14.53
C ILE A 57 -9.02 -1.26 14.97
N ILE A 58 -7.74 -0.96 14.74
CA ILE A 58 -7.12 0.34 15.07
C ILE A 58 -7.64 1.44 14.15
N ARG A 59 -7.76 1.14 12.85
CA ARG A 59 -8.34 2.06 11.85
C ARG A 59 -9.45 1.32 11.13
N ARG A 60 -10.67 1.83 11.25
CA ARG A 60 -11.85 1.28 10.57
C ARG A 60 -11.69 1.35 9.04
N PRO A 61 -12.40 0.50 8.28
CA PRO A 61 -12.43 0.57 6.83
C PRO A 61 -12.65 2.00 6.31
N ALA A 62 -11.74 2.47 5.47
CA ALA A 62 -11.75 3.80 4.90
C ALA A 62 -11.43 3.75 3.40
N LYS A 63 -12.04 4.66 2.64
CA LYS A 63 -11.83 4.74 1.19
C LYS A 63 -10.51 5.42 0.88
N VAL A 64 -9.75 4.85 -0.04
CA VAL A 64 -8.46 5.34 -0.55
C VAL A 64 -8.47 5.37 -2.08
N PRO A 65 -7.52 6.05 -2.76
CA PRO A 65 -7.55 6.16 -4.22
C PRO A 65 -7.56 4.83 -4.99
N THR A 66 -7.00 3.78 -4.38
CA THR A 66 -6.90 2.43 -4.96
C THR A 66 -8.05 1.50 -4.55
N GLY A 67 -8.96 1.94 -3.66
CA GLY A 67 -10.04 1.11 -3.13
C GLY A 67 -10.34 1.43 -1.68
N TRP A 68 -10.11 0.48 -0.78
CA TRP A 68 -10.35 0.62 0.66
C TRP A 68 -9.20 0.04 1.48
N ASN A 69 -9.00 0.53 2.69
CA ASN A 69 -8.08 -0.07 3.66
C ASN A 69 -8.62 -0.08 5.09
N MET A 70 -8.09 -0.96 5.92
CA MET A 70 -8.23 -0.92 7.39
C MET A 70 -6.91 -1.30 8.05
N THR A 71 -6.73 -0.92 9.32
CA THR A 71 -5.54 -1.32 10.09
C THR A 71 -5.97 -2.09 11.33
N VAL A 72 -5.37 -3.26 11.52
CA VAL A 72 -5.76 -4.25 12.52
C VAL A 72 -4.55 -4.64 13.37
N LYS A 73 -4.72 -4.69 14.69
CA LYS A 73 -3.77 -5.30 15.61
C LYS A 73 -4.21 -6.72 15.94
N HIS A 74 -3.36 -7.68 15.63
CA HIS A 74 -3.56 -9.09 15.92
C HIS A 74 -3.29 -9.41 17.40
N PRO A 75 -3.82 -10.55 17.91
CA PRO A 75 -3.62 -10.96 19.32
C PRO A 75 -2.14 -11.13 19.73
N ASP A 76 -1.26 -11.44 18.78
CA ASP A 76 0.20 -11.53 18.97
C ASP A 76 0.89 -10.16 19.04
N GLY A 77 0.14 -9.07 18.88
CA GLY A 77 0.63 -7.70 18.91
C GLY A 77 1.04 -7.16 17.54
N SER A 78 1.02 -7.98 16.49
CA SER A 78 1.34 -7.51 15.14
C SER A 78 0.28 -6.55 14.61
N VAL A 79 0.70 -5.54 13.85
CA VAL A 79 -0.24 -4.57 13.27
C VAL A 79 -0.13 -4.59 11.75
N ILE A 80 -1.25 -4.88 11.10
CA ILE A 80 -1.34 -5.21 9.67
C ILE A 80 -2.37 -4.29 9.02
N GLU A 81 -2.04 -3.78 7.84
CA GLU A 81 -2.99 -3.09 6.97
C GLU A 81 -3.60 -4.09 6.01
N TYR A 82 -4.92 -4.07 5.89
CA TYR A 82 -5.65 -4.83 4.89
C TYR A 82 -6.16 -3.86 3.83
N VAL A 83 -5.97 -4.18 2.57
CA VAL A 83 -6.35 -3.36 1.41
C VAL A 83 -7.24 -4.18 0.50
N GLU A 84 -8.34 -3.59 0.06
CA GLU A 84 -9.18 -4.14 -1.01
C GLU A 84 -9.12 -3.18 -2.20
N HIS A 85 -8.68 -3.67 -3.36
CA HIS A 85 -8.64 -2.86 -4.57
C HIS A 85 -10.03 -2.76 -5.19
N SER A 86 -10.49 -1.53 -5.45
CA SER A 86 -11.62 -1.33 -6.34
C SER A 86 -11.14 -1.36 -7.78
N GLU A 87 -11.86 -2.02 -8.67
CA GLU A 87 -11.67 -1.87 -10.11
C GLU A 87 -11.57 -0.37 -10.47
N PRO A 88 -10.55 0.06 -11.23
CA PRO A 88 -10.36 1.46 -11.55
C PRO A 88 -11.61 2.00 -12.23
N SER A 89 -12.21 3.03 -11.65
CA SER A 89 -13.38 3.66 -12.24
C SER A 89 -13.01 4.20 -13.63
N LYS A 90 -13.88 4.05 -14.64
CA LYS A 90 -13.65 4.58 -16.01
C LYS A 90 -13.31 6.08 -16.01
N LYS A 91 -13.69 6.83 -14.97
CA LYS A 91 -13.30 8.24 -14.75
C LYS A 91 -11.81 8.41 -14.48
N GLN A 92 -11.19 7.53 -13.69
CA GLN A 92 -9.76 7.58 -13.35
C GLN A 92 -8.86 7.33 -14.57
N ILE A 93 -9.27 6.43 -15.46
CA ILE A 93 -8.58 6.15 -16.74
C ILE A 93 -8.66 7.39 -17.66
N GLY A 94 -9.81 8.07 -17.69
CA GLY A 94 -10.01 9.30 -18.46
C GLY A 94 -9.15 10.48 -17.97
N GLU A 95 -9.05 10.69 -16.65
CA GLU A 95 -8.24 11.78 -16.08
C GLU A 95 -6.72 11.53 -16.19
N GLN A 96 -6.27 10.27 -16.04
CA GLN A 96 -4.86 9.92 -16.23
C GLN A 96 -4.43 10.00 -17.71
N THR A 97 -5.27 9.55 -18.65
CA THR A 97 -4.98 9.69 -20.09
C THR A 97 -4.99 11.14 -20.57
N SER A 98 -5.78 12.00 -19.94
CA SER A 98 -5.82 13.45 -20.24
C SER A 98 -4.56 14.16 -19.73
N LYS A 99 -4.12 13.87 -18.50
CA LYS A 99 -2.87 14.43 -17.93
C LYS A 99 -1.61 14.03 -18.70
N VAL A 100 -1.55 12.80 -19.24
CA VAL A 100 -0.43 12.34 -20.08
C VAL A 100 -0.42 13.04 -21.45
N LYS A 101 -1.60 13.36 -22.00
CA LYS A 101 -1.72 14.09 -23.28
C LYS A 101 -1.43 15.59 -23.18
N GLU A 102 -1.74 16.23 -22.04
CA GLU A 102 -1.52 17.68 -21.85
C GLU A 102 -0.07 18.05 -21.51
N HIS A 103 0.73 17.13 -20.98
CA HIS A 103 2.16 17.35 -20.69
C HIS A 103 3.07 16.26 -21.29
N PRO A 104 3.28 16.27 -22.62
CA PRO A 104 4.17 15.33 -23.30
C PRO A 104 5.65 15.42 -22.85
N ARG A 105 6.04 16.49 -22.13
CA ARG A 105 7.42 16.70 -21.63
C ARG A 105 7.82 15.84 -20.43
N ILE A 106 6.91 15.06 -19.84
CA ILE A 106 7.26 14.16 -18.73
C ILE A 106 8.02 12.92 -19.25
N LEU A 107 7.80 12.53 -20.51
CA LEU A 107 8.52 11.41 -21.13
C LEU A 107 9.97 11.76 -21.52
N GLU A 108 10.29 13.04 -21.75
CA GLU A 108 11.65 13.46 -22.17
C GLU A 108 12.70 13.44 -21.05
N LYS A 109 12.29 13.32 -19.78
CA LYS A 109 13.22 13.30 -18.62
C LYS A 109 13.59 11.90 -18.12
N LEU A 110 13.07 10.84 -18.73
CA LEU A 110 13.37 9.45 -18.36
C LEU A 110 14.18 8.68 -19.42
N GLU A 111 14.52 9.31 -20.56
CA GLU A 111 15.27 8.69 -21.66
C GLU A 111 16.65 9.30 -21.93
N ARG A 112 17.29 9.94 -20.94
CA ARG A 112 18.73 10.22 -21.04
C ARG A 112 19.51 9.39 -20.01
N PRO A 113 20.03 8.22 -20.40
CA PRO A 113 21.21 7.69 -19.75
C PRO A 113 22.39 8.58 -20.19
N ASP A 114 23.11 9.09 -19.19
CA ASP A 114 24.43 9.71 -19.29
C ASP A 114 24.57 11.07 -20.01
N ALA A 115 24.71 12.12 -19.21
CA ALA A 115 25.61 13.26 -19.42
C ALA A 115 25.83 14.03 -18.11
#